data_AF-A0A354GVI3-F1
#
_entry.id   AF-A0A354GVI3-F1
#
_cell.length_a   1.000
_cell.length_b   1.000
_cell.length_c   1.000
_cell.angle_alpha   90.00
_cell.angle_beta   90.00
_cell.angle_gamma   90.00
#
_symmetry.space_group_name_H-M   'P 1'
#
loop_
_entity.id
_entity.type
_entity.pdbx_description
1 polymer ?
#
loop_
_entity_poly.entity_id
_entity_poly.type
_entity_poly.pdbx_seq_one_letter_code
_entity_poly.pdbx_strand_id
1 'polypeptide(L)'
;MPMPPYPVCCYRPDCGRLAVYKIAARWSDGVTHELKTYALSCAECLADWLVRSRDKQAACRLALGETLEPPGVYEILRGQRDQQLTRRPDLEGIADAP
;
A
#
# COMPACT_ATOMS: atom_id res chain seq x y z
N MET A 1 -26.00 14.32 7.29
CA MET A 1 -24.65 14.78 7.65
C MET A 1 -23.66 13.74 7.17
N PRO A 2 -22.70 14.05 6.29
CA PRO A 2 -21.64 13.10 5.97
C PRO A 2 -20.83 12.83 7.25
N MET A 3 -20.60 11.56 7.58
CA MET A 3 -19.74 11.23 8.71
C MET A 3 -18.34 11.78 8.45
N PRO A 4 -17.66 12.36 9.45
CA PRO A 4 -16.28 12.75 9.30
C PRO A 4 -15.45 11.50 8.96
N PRO A 5 -14.54 11.57 7.97
CA PRO A 5 -13.76 10.42 7.56
C PRO A 5 -12.95 9.90 8.74
N TYR A 6 -13.09 8.61 9.04
CA TYR A 6 -12.43 7.98 10.17
C TYR A 6 -10.91 8.08 10.00
N PRO A 7 -10.16 8.51 11.02
CA PRO A 7 -8.71 8.60 10.93
C PRO A 7 -8.13 7.20 10.77
N VAL A 8 -7.44 6.98 9.65
CA VAL A 8 -6.69 5.76 9.41
C VAL A 8 -5.29 5.96 9.97
N CYS A 9 -4.88 5.09 10.89
CA CYS A 9 -3.56 5.13 11.51
C CYS A 9 -2.57 4.20 10.79
N CYS A 10 -1.28 4.52 10.94
CA CYS A 10 -0.18 3.65 10.54
C CYS A 10 -0.35 2.27 11.18
N TYR A 11 -0.13 1.21 10.41
CA TYR A 11 -0.26 -0.18 10.87
C TYR A 11 0.77 -0.57 11.92
N ARG A 12 1.80 0.24 12.15
CA ARG A 12 2.79 0.00 13.20
C ARG A 12 2.13 0.22 14.56
N PRO A 13 2.04 -0.82 15.43
CA PRO A 13 1.29 -0.75 16.69
C PRO A 13 1.68 0.44 17.58
N ASP A 14 2.97 0.76 17.64
CA ASP A 14 3.51 1.80 18.52
C ASP A 14 3.64 3.18 17.85
N CYS A 15 3.21 3.33 16.59
CA CYS A 15 3.37 4.59 15.87
C CYS A 15 2.25 5.59 16.18
N GLY A 16 0.98 5.15 16.13
CA GLY A 16 -0.20 5.99 16.37
C GLY A 16 -0.41 7.16 15.39
N ARG A 17 0.54 7.43 14.48
CA ARG A 17 0.43 8.51 13.48
C ARG A 17 -0.57 8.17 12.39
N LEU A 18 -1.11 9.21 11.77
CA LEU A 18 -2.01 9.06 10.64
C LEU A 18 -1.29 8.43 9.44
N ALA A 19 -1.96 7.48 8.80
CA ALA A 19 -1.52 6.93 7.54
C ALA A 19 -1.78 7.96 6.43
N VAL A 20 -0.72 8.30 5.72
CA VAL A 20 -0.76 9.17 4.54
C VAL A 20 -0.40 8.39 3.28
N TYR A 21 0.10 7.16 3.43
CA TYR A 21 0.44 6.26 2.34
C TYR A 21 -0.21 4.90 2.52
N LYS A 22 -0.62 4.32 1.39
CA LYS A 22 -1.08 2.95 1.25
C LYS A 22 -0.05 2.20 0.41
N ILE A 23 0.41 1.06 0.89
CA ILE A 23 1.28 0.17 0.12
C ILE A 23 0.41 -0.97 -0.41
N ALA A 24 0.35 -1.09 -1.73
CA ALA A 24 -0.52 -2.06 -2.39
C ALA A 24 0.11 -2.57 -3.70
N ALA A 25 -0.34 -3.74 -4.15
CA ALA A 25 0.02 -4.26 -5.47
C ALA A 25 -1.24 -4.53 -6.28
N ARG A 26 -1.13 -4.36 -7.60
CA ARG A 26 -2.17 -4.86 -8.50
C ARG A 26 -2.05 -6.37 -8.63
N TRP A 27 -3.15 -7.06 -8.38
CA TRP A 27 -3.31 -8.48 -8.63
C TRP A 27 -4.36 -8.69 -9.70
N SER A 28 -4.19 -9.74 -10.50
CA SER A 28 -5.15 -10.16 -11.51
C SER A 28 -5.09 -11.67 -11.68
N ASP A 29 -6.24 -12.32 -11.85
CA ASP A 29 -6.36 -13.72 -12.29
C ASP A 29 -6.67 -13.84 -13.80
N GLY A 30 -6.63 -12.72 -14.52
CA GLY A 30 -6.99 -12.64 -15.94
C GLY A 30 -8.47 -12.32 -16.19
N VAL A 31 -9.32 -12.35 -15.16
CA VAL A 31 -10.75 -12.00 -15.24
C VAL A 31 -11.07 -10.81 -14.31
N THR A 32 -10.53 -10.85 -13.10
CA THR A 32 -10.75 -9.88 -12.04
C THR A 32 -9.45 -9.13 -11.75
N HIS A 33 -9.58 -7.85 -11.40
CA HIS A 33 -8.46 -7.02 -10.96
C HIS A 33 -8.71 -6.51 -9.54
N GLU A 34 -7.71 -6.65 -8.66
CA GLU A 34 -7.76 -6.15 -7.29
C GLU A 34 -6.52 -5.32 -6.96
N LEU A 35 -6.69 -4.28 -6.15
CA LEU A 35 -5.59 -3.57 -5.51
C LEU A 35 -5.33 -4.16 -4.11
N LYS A 36 -4.50 -5.20 -4.05
CA LYS A 36 -4.16 -5.93 -2.83
C LYS A 36 -3.37 -5.05 -1.88
N THR A 37 -3.93 -4.78 -0.71
CA THR A 37 -3.31 -3.90 0.30
C THR A 37 -2.38 -4.69 1.21
N TYR A 38 -1.14 -4.21 1.39
CA TYR A 38 -0.18 -4.83 2.31
C TYR A 38 -0.06 -4.06 3.63
N ALA A 39 -0.05 -2.73 3.58
CA ALA A 39 0.08 -1.88 4.75
C ALA A 39 -0.46 -0.46 4.50
N LEU A 40 -0.84 0.22 5.58
CA LEU A 40 -1.06 1.67 5.62
C LEU A 40 0.02 2.27 6.52
N SER A 41 0.71 3.31 6.04
CA SER A 41 1.87 3.87 6.73
C SER A 41 1.83 5.39 6.80
N CYS A 42 2.44 5.92 7.86
CA CYS A 42 2.89 7.31 7.87
C CYS A 42 4.16 7.45 7.02
N ALA A 43 4.62 8.69 6.78
CA ALA A 43 5.84 8.95 6.01
C ALA A 43 7.08 8.32 6.65
N GLU A 44 7.22 8.40 7.97
CA GLU A 44 8.41 7.92 8.68
C GLU A 44 8.53 6.38 8.70
N CYS A 45 7.40 5.66 8.68
CA CYS A 45 7.42 4.19 8.64
C CYS A 45 7.31 3.63 7.22
N LEU A 46 7.30 4.47 6.19
CA LEU A 46 7.01 4.05 4.82
C LEU A 46 8.08 3.07 4.30
N ALA A 47 9.36 3.37 4.49
CA ALA A 47 10.47 2.53 4.02
C ALA A 47 10.39 1.11 4.60
N ASP A 48 10.30 0.99 5.92
CA ASP A 48 10.17 -0.29 6.63
C ASP A 48 8.97 -1.10 6.13
N TRP A 49 7.82 -0.45 5.96
CA TRP A 49 6.62 -1.13 5.49
C TRP A 49 6.71 -1.53 4.02
N LEU A 50 7.39 -0.75 3.19
CA LEU A 50 7.57 -1.07 1.78
C LEU A 50 8.46 -2.31 1.62
N VAL A 51 9.58 -2.39 2.36
CA VAL A 51 10.44 -3.59 2.41
C VAL A 51 9.63 -4.81 2.85
N ARG A 52 8.95 -4.73 3.99
CA ARG A 52 8.10 -5.83 4.49
C ARG A 52 7.00 -6.24 3.51
N SER A 53 6.46 -5.29 2.75
CA SER A 53 5.42 -5.56 1.76
C SER A 53 6.01 -6.29 0.55
N ARG A 54 7.22 -5.91 0.10
CA ARG A 54 7.97 -6.63 -0.95
C ARG A 54 8.28 -8.05 -0.50
N ASP A 55 8.73 -8.25 0.73
CA ASP A 55 8.99 -9.60 1.28
C ASP A 55 7.72 -10.46 1.31
N LYS A 56 6.59 -9.89 1.75
CA LYS A 56 5.29 -10.57 1.74
C LYS A 56 4.84 -10.94 0.33
N GLN A 57 5.02 -10.03 -0.62
CA GLN A 57 4.66 -10.27 -2.02
C GLN A 57 5.53 -11.39 -2.62
N ALA A 58 6.83 -11.38 -2.35
CA ALA A 58 7.76 -12.42 -2.82
C ALA A 58 7.45 -13.80 -2.24
N ALA A 59 6.89 -13.86 -1.03
CA ALA A 59 6.42 -15.10 -0.41
C ALA A 59 5.07 -15.59 -0.97
N CYS A 60 4.30 -14.76 -1.68
CA CYS A 60 3.03 -15.17 -2.28
C CYS A 60 3.27 -16.09 -3.49
N ARG A 61 2.68 -17.30 -3.44
CA ARG A 61 2.63 -18.19 -4.60
C ARG A 61 1.40 -17.86 -5.42
N LEU A 62 1.61 -17.54 -6.70
CA LEU A 62 0.56 -17.28 -7.66
C LEU A 62 0.08 -18.58 -8.30
N ALA A 63 -1.23 -18.68 -8.53
CA ALA A 63 -1.78 -19.74 -9.36
C ALA A 63 -1.43 -19.49 -10.84
N LEU A 64 -1.60 -20.52 -11.68
CA LEU A 64 -1.35 -20.40 -13.11
C LEU A 64 -2.28 -19.35 -13.75
N GLY A 65 -1.69 -18.37 -14.44
CA GLY A 65 -2.45 -17.28 -15.07
C GLY A 65 -2.65 -16.06 -14.17
N GLU A 66 -2.34 -16.15 -12.87
CA GLU A 66 -2.35 -14.99 -11.99
C GLU A 66 -1.11 -14.13 -12.18
N THR A 67 -1.30 -12.82 -12.03
CA THR A 67 -0.23 -11.82 -11.99
C THR A 67 -0.34 -10.99 -10.72
N LEU A 68 0.81 -10.64 -10.16
CA LEU A 68 0.90 -9.79 -8.97
C LEU A 68 2.07 -8.84 -9.17
N GLU A 69 1.76 -7.56 -9.35
CA GLU A 69 2.77 -6.52 -9.51
C GLU A 69 3.59 -6.34 -8.21
N PRO A 70 4.79 -5.74 -8.30
CA PRO A 70 5.51 -5.30 -7.12
C PRO A 70 4.65 -4.32 -6.29
N PRO A 71 4.73 -4.37 -4.95
CA PRO A 71 4.05 -3.40 -4.10
C PRO A 71 4.54 -1.98 -4.40
N GLY A 72 3.61 -1.09 -4.71
CA GLY A 72 3.83 0.33 -4.93
C GLY A 72 3.29 1.19 -3.79
N VAL A 73 3.72 2.44 -3.76
CA VAL A 73 3.28 3.44 -2.78
C VAL A 73 2.17 4.29 -3.39
N TYR A 74 1.07 4.43 -2.67
CA TYR A 74 -0.10 5.20 -3.07
C TYR A 74 -0.41 6.26 -2.03
N GLU A 75 -0.66 7.49 -2.46
CA GLU A 75 -0.98 8.60 -1.56
C GLU A 75 -2.45 8.54 -1.12
N ILE A 76 -2.68 8.50 0.20
CA ILE A 76 -4.02 8.51 0.78
C ILE A 76 -4.50 9.96 0.86
N LEU A 77 -5.37 10.34 -0.06
CA LEU A 77 -6.07 11.61 -0.02
C LEU A 77 -7.39 11.45 0.75
N ARG A 78 -7.58 12.26 1.80
CA ARG A 78 -8.79 12.22 2.62
C ARG A 78 -10.03 12.46 1.76
N GLY A 79 -11.01 11.55 1.86
CA GLY A 79 -12.26 11.63 1.12
C GLY A 79 -12.21 11.04 -0.30
N GLN A 80 -11.04 10.57 -0.77
CA GLN A 80 -10.93 9.86 -2.03
C GLN A 80 -11.00 8.34 -1.81
N ARG A 81 -11.59 7.64 -2.79
CA ARG A 81 -11.68 6.18 -2.76
C ARG A 81 -10.40 5.54 -3.27
N ASP A 82 -10.19 4.28 -2.91
CA ASP A 82 -9.02 3.49 -3.31
C ASP A 82 -8.75 3.47 -4.83
N GLN A 83 -9.80 3.55 -5.65
CA GLN A 83 -9.70 3.61 -7.11
C GLN A 83 -9.11 4.91 -7.64
N GLN A 84 -9.09 5.97 -6.83
CA GLN A 84 -8.58 7.30 -7.18
C GLN A 84 -7.20 7.57 -6.57
N LEU A 85 -6.56 6.54 -5.97
CA LEU A 85 -5.26 6.69 -5.37
C LEU A 85 -4.17 6.86 -6.43
N THR A 86 -3.39 7.92 -6.29
CA THR A 86 -2.24 8.20 -7.16
C THR A 86 -1.04 7.40 -6.65
N ARG A 87 -0.44 6.59 -7.53
CA ARG A 87 0.83 5.92 -7.26
C ARG A 87 1.97 6.95 -7.25
N ARG A 88 2.86 6.85 -6.28
CA ARG A 88 3.99 7.73 -6.01
C ARG A 88 5.31 6.98 -6.22
N PRO A 89 5.73 6.74 -7.47
CA PRO A 89 6.98 6.01 -7.75
C PRO A 89 8.21 6.74 -7.21
N ASP A 90 8.14 8.06 -7.02
CA ASP A 90 9.17 8.87 -6.38
C ASP A 90 9.48 8.43 -4.94
N LEU A 91 8.50 7.83 -4.25
CA LEU A 91 8.66 7.34 -2.88
C LEU A 91 9.01 5.86 -2.81
N GLU A 92 9.04 5.15 -3.94
CA GLU A 92 9.33 3.71 -3.95
C GLU A 92 10.82 3.38 -3.83
N GLY A 93 11.68 4.34 -4.18
CA GLY A 93 13.14 4.22 -4.04
C GLY A 93 13.66 4.45 -2.63
N ILE A 94 12.82 4.90 -1.69
CA ILE A 94 13.26 5.16 -0.31
C ILE A 94 13.54 3.88 0.48
N ALA A 95 13.01 2.73 0.02
CA ALA A 95 13.27 1.43 0.62
C ALA A 95 14.68 0.91 0.28
N ASP A 96 15.32 1.48 -0.73
CA ASP A 96 16.64 1.09 -1.23
C ASP A 96 17.75 2.05 -0.72
N ALA A 97 17.40 3.03 0.13
CA ALA A 97 18.34 3.92 0.79
C ALA A 97 18.98 3.22 2.01
N PRO A 98 20.32 3.32 2.19
CA PRO A 98 21.08 2.62 3.23
C PRO A 98 20.80 3.13 4.65
#